data_AF-A0A0W0Z9C0-F1
#
_entry.id   AF-A0A0W0Z9C0-F1
#
_cell.length_a   1.000
_cell.length_b   1.000
_cell.length_c   1.000
_cell.angle_alpha   90.00
_cell.angle_beta   90.00
_cell.angle_gamma   90.00
#
_symmetry.space_group_name_H-M   'P 1'
#
loop_
_entity.id
_entity.type
_entity.pdbx_description
1 polymer ?
#
loop_
_entity_poly.entity_id
_entity_poly.type
_entity_poly.pdbx_seq_one_letter_code
_entity_poly.pdbx_strand_id
1 'polypeptide(L)'
;MAADEKDIFPPIYGYLSPEKAVEILKSNKADEKNSREVCLVRESSECMGLLTVSYYSTTSNSFRHIRIGLTDKGWELAPTPPSKPPRQSAHSLFTNYKEDLKQFSEDMSAFRKKATAIFSNTPELRQYSLKLYEKLESLGFERENMLVPDIKQASCAYKTLYDEFSSDEEESPENRYRTWE
;
A
#
# COMPACT_ATOMS: atom_id res chain seq x y z
N MET A 1 -16.23 11.11 -19.91
CA MET A 1 -16.10 11.61 -18.53
C MET A 1 -14.62 11.54 -18.20
N ALA A 2 -13.94 12.68 -18.16
CA ALA A 2 -12.53 12.73 -17.79
C ALA A 2 -12.45 12.36 -16.31
N ALA A 3 -11.66 11.34 -15.97
CA ALA A 3 -11.25 11.15 -14.58
C ALA A 3 -10.53 12.44 -14.17
N ASP A 4 -11.00 13.09 -13.10
CA ASP A 4 -10.34 14.26 -12.55
C ASP A 4 -8.86 13.93 -12.34
N GLU A 5 -7.94 14.78 -12.81
CA GLU A 5 -6.49 14.59 -12.63
C GLU A 5 -6.07 14.53 -11.14
N LYS A 6 -6.99 14.86 -10.23
CA LYS A 6 -6.89 14.76 -8.78
C LYS A 6 -6.77 13.31 -8.27
N ASP A 7 -7.05 12.33 -9.11
CA ASP A 7 -7.33 10.95 -8.72
C ASP A 7 -6.29 9.94 -9.26
N ILE A 8 -5.09 10.40 -9.59
CA ILE A 8 -4.10 9.60 -10.32
C ILE A 8 -3.45 8.52 -9.43
N PHE A 9 -3.26 8.74 -8.11
CA PHE A 9 -2.65 7.77 -7.19
C PHE A 9 -3.63 7.24 -6.14
N PRO A 10 -3.48 5.99 -5.67
CA PRO A 10 -4.13 5.53 -4.45
C PRO A 10 -3.75 6.37 -3.24
N PRO A 11 -4.66 6.53 -2.26
CA PRO A 11 -4.30 7.08 -0.96
C PRO A 11 -3.28 6.16 -0.29
N ILE A 12 -2.06 6.68 -0.07
CA ILE A 12 -0.97 5.92 0.52
C ILE A 12 -0.53 6.55 1.82
N TYR A 13 -0.68 5.76 2.88
CA TYR A 13 -0.06 6.06 4.16
C TYR A 13 1.45 5.94 4.02
N GLY A 14 2.19 6.82 4.72
CA GLY A 14 3.60 6.60 5.00
C GLY A 14 3.80 5.32 5.79
N TYR A 15 5.02 5.09 6.26
CA TYR A 15 5.28 3.92 7.07
C TYR A 15 4.33 3.83 8.29
N LEU A 16 3.56 2.73 8.33
CA LEU A 16 2.80 2.30 9.48
C LEU A 16 3.24 0.88 9.87
N SER A 17 3.38 0.63 11.16
CA SER A 17 3.59 -0.74 11.64
C SER A 17 2.35 -1.60 11.33
N PRO A 18 2.49 -2.93 11.22
CA PRO A 18 1.36 -3.84 11.04
C PRO A 18 0.27 -3.65 12.11
N GLU A 19 0.67 -3.43 13.36
CA GLU A 19 -0.23 -3.21 14.49
C GLU A 19 -1.02 -1.92 14.32
N LYS A 20 -0.36 -0.83 13.91
CA LYS A 20 -1.03 0.44 13.69
C LYS A 20 -2.02 0.39 12.53
N ALA A 21 -1.66 -0.32 11.46
CA ALA A 21 -2.58 -0.57 10.35
C ALA A 21 -3.82 -1.34 10.82
N VAL A 22 -3.67 -2.35 11.68
CA VAL A 22 -4.80 -3.09 12.26
C VAL A 22 -5.67 -2.19 13.14
N GLU A 23 -5.09 -1.31 13.95
CA GLU A 23 -5.87 -0.35 14.76
C GLU A 23 -6.73 0.57 13.88
N ILE A 24 -6.17 1.08 12.78
CA ILE A 24 -6.90 1.93 11.83
C ILE A 24 -8.04 1.15 11.18
N LEU A 25 -7.79 -0.07 10.71
CA LEU A 25 -8.82 -0.92 10.10
C LEU A 25 -9.95 -1.26 11.08
N LYS A 26 -9.62 -1.58 12.32
CA LYS A 26 -10.61 -1.82 13.39
C LYS A 26 -11.44 -0.58 13.69
N SER A 27 -10.81 0.58 13.76
CA SER A 27 -11.51 1.86 13.99
C SER A 27 -12.51 2.18 12.85
N ASN A 28 -12.29 1.61 11.67
CA ASN A 28 -13.17 1.70 10.50
C ASN A 28 -14.08 0.46 10.32
N LYS A 29 -14.20 -0.38 11.36
CA LYS A 29 -15.08 -1.56 11.39
C LYS A 29 -14.82 -2.57 10.27
N ALA A 30 -13.56 -2.72 9.86
CA ALA A 30 -13.20 -3.64 8.78
C ALA A 30 -13.55 -5.11 9.10
N ASP A 31 -13.58 -5.50 10.37
CA ASP A 31 -13.94 -6.83 10.85
C ASP A 31 -15.46 -7.10 10.93
N GLU A 32 -16.29 -6.06 10.77
CA GLU A 32 -17.75 -6.16 10.67
C GLU A 32 -18.24 -6.15 9.20
N LYS A 33 -17.32 -6.02 8.23
CA LYS A 33 -17.60 -5.86 6.81
C LYS A 33 -17.08 -7.04 5.98
N ASN A 34 -17.41 -7.06 4.68
CA ASN A 34 -16.90 -8.09 3.78
C ASN A 34 -15.37 -7.98 3.59
N SER A 35 -14.78 -9.07 3.12
CA SER A 35 -13.35 -9.11 2.80
C SER A 35 -12.98 -7.96 1.87
N ARG A 36 -11.94 -7.19 2.24
CA ARG A 36 -11.38 -6.07 1.44
C ARG A 36 -12.30 -4.85 1.27
N GLU A 37 -13.49 -4.85 1.85
CA GLU A 37 -14.42 -3.71 1.83
C GLU A 37 -13.90 -2.50 2.62
N VAL A 38 -12.92 -2.72 3.50
CA VAL A 38 -12.10 -1.67 4.10
C VAL A 38 -10.65 -2.11 4.03
N CYS A 39 -9.83 -1.31 3.36
CA CYS A 39 -8.40 -1.55 3.24
C CYS A 39 -7.60 -0.24 3.30
N LEU A 40 -6.30 -0.37 3.52
CA LEU A 40 -5.37 0.76 3.41
C LEU A 40 -4.10 0.31 2.69
N VAL A 41 -3.51 1.22 1.93
CA VAL A 41 -2.22 1.03 1.28
C VAL A 41 -1.18 1.85 2.04
N ARG A 42 -0.06 1.22 2.40
CA ARG A 42 1.00 1.88 3.16
C ARG A 42 2.37 1.54 2.62
N GLU A 43 3.34 2.40 2.87
CA GLU A 43 4.75 2.06 2.65
C GLU A 43 5.14 0.80 3.43
N SER A 44 5.96 -0.04 2.80
CA SER A 44 6.58 -1.18 3.47
C SER A 44 7.73 -0.71 4.36
N SER A 45 7.91 -1.33 5.54
CA SER A 45 9.11 -1.17 6.37
C SER A 45 10.38 -1.64 5.70
N GLU A 46 10.28 -2.49 4.68
CA GLU A 46 11.42 -3.26 4.19
C GLU A 46 12.31 -2.49 3.21
N CYS A 47 11.71 -1.75 2.28
CA CYS A 47 12.43 -0.87 1.36
C CYS A 47 11.45 0.05 0.61
N MET A 48 12.01 1.11 0.04
CA MET A 48 11.29 1.95 -0.94
C MET A 48 10.93 1.14 -2.20
N GLY A 49 9.84 1.52 -2.86
CA GLY A 49 9.31 0.79 -4.02
C GLY A 49 8.50 -0.46 -3.67
N LEU A 50 8.32 -0.77 -2.37
CA LEU A 50 7.37 -1.76 -1.88
C LEU A 50 6.25 -1.08 -1.10
N LEU A 51 5.02 -1.50 -1.39
CA LEU A 51 3.82 -1.14 -0.64
C LEU A 51 3.24 -2.38 0.03
N THR A 52 2.54 -2.16 1.13
CA THR A 52 1.76 -3.18 1.82
C THR A 52 0.29 -2.77 1.81
N VAL A 53 -0.57 -3.63 1.29
CA VAL A 53 -2.02 -3.47 1.41
C VAL A 53 -2.49 -4.25 2.63
N SER A 54 -3.12 -3.57 3.58
CA SER A 54 -3.63 -4.15 4.82
C SER A 54 -5.15 -4.16 4.79
N TYR A 55 -5.77 -5.29 5.14
CA TYR A 55 -7.22 -5.46 5.06
C TYR A 55 -7.71 -6.56 6.00
N TYR A 56 -9.02 -6.63 6.22
CA TYR A 56 -9.65 -7.76 6.92
C TYR A 56 -10.09 -8.85 5.93
N SER A 57 -9.77 -10.11 6.25
CA SER A 57 -10.13 -11.29 5.46
C SER A 57 -11.14 -12.14 6.23
N THR A 58 -12.39 -12.16 5.74
CA THR A 58 -13.47 -12.98 6.29
C THR A 58 -13.17 -14.47 6.17
N THR A 59 -12.56 -14.91 5.05
CA THR A 59 -12.16 -16.32 4.84
C THR A 59 -11.22 -16.83 5.93
N SER A 60 -10.32 -15.97 6.42
CA SER A 60 -9.37 -16.35 7.47
C SER A 60 -9.68 -15.77 8.84
N ASN A 61 -10.82 -15.09 8.98
CA ASN A 61 -11.25 -14.38 10.18
C ASN A 61 -10.12 -13.58 10.85
N SER A 62 -9.35 -12.83 10.05
CA SER A 62 -8.13 -12.15 10.50
C SER A 62 -7.71 -11.02 9.57
N PHE A 63 -6.98 -10.06 10.15
CA PHE A 63 -6.28 -9.03 9.38
C PHE A 63 -5.13 -9.65 8.60
N ARG A 64 -5.01 -9.28 7.33
CA ARG A 64 -4.03 -9.78 6.39
C ARG A 64 -3.27 -8.62 5.74
N HIS A 65 -2.07 -8.96 5.27
CA HIS A 65 -1.18 -8.03 4.61
C HIS A 65 -0.66 -8.69 3.33
N ILE A 66 -0.78 -7.98 2.22
CA ILE A 66 -0.12 -8.37 0.97
C ILE A 66 0.92 -7.32 0.62
N ARG A 67 2.06 -7.77 0.10
CA ARG A 67 3.12 -6.88 -0.36
C ARG A 67 3.09 -6.83 -1.88
N ILE A 68 3.16 -5.63 -2.41
CA ILE A 68 3.35 -5.37 -3.83
C ILE A 68 4.59 -4.51 -4.01
N GLY A 69 5.29 -4.67 -5.12
CA GLY A 69 6.47 -3.86 -5.40
C GLY A 69 6.64 -3.58 -6.88
N LEU A 70 7.39 -2.51 -7.15
CA LEU A 70 7.70 -2.09 -8.51
C LEU A 70 8.64 -3.08 -9.21
N THR A 71 8.31 -3.39 -10.45
CA THR A 71 9.11 -4.19 -11.36
C THR A 71 9.16 -3.50 -12.73
N ASP A 72 9.93 -4.05 -13.65
CA ASP A 72 9.95 -3.65 -15.06
C ASP A 72 8.57 -3.72 -15.72
N LYS A 73 7.68 -4.60 -15.24
CA LYS A 73 6.31 -4.75 -15.73
C LYS A 73 5.31 -3.81 -15.06
N GLY A 74 5.71 -3.11 -14.00
CA GLY A 74 4.83 -2.34 -13.12
C GLY A 74 4.70 -2.98 -11.74
N TRP A 75 3.57 -2.77 -11.07
CA TRP A 75 3.35 -3.28 -9.72
C TRP A 75 3.02 -4.78 -9.73
N GLU A 76 3.81 -5.55 -8.98
CA GLU A 76 3.64 -6.99 -8.88
C GLU A 76 3.53 -7.46 -7.44
N LEU A 77 2.88 -8.61 -7.24
CA LEU A 77 2.86 -9.27 -5.93
C LEU A 77 4.28 -9.67 -5.56
N ALA A 78 4.70 -9.31 -4.36
CA ALA A 78 5.95 -9.80 -3.80
C ALA A 78 5.82 -11.30 -3.48
N PRO A 79 6.94 -12.05 -3.50
CA PRO A 79 6.95 -13.43 -3.04
C PRO A 79 6.30 -13.60 -1.65
N THR A 80 5.58 -14.70 -1.46
CA THR A 80 4.90 -15.04 -0.21
C THR A 80 5.71 -16.08 0.56
N PRO A 81 5.86 -15.95 1.88
CA PRO A 81 6.57 -16.95 2.67
C PRO A 81 5.82 -18.30 2.61
N PRO A 82 6.54 -19.43 2.57
CA PRO A 82 5.91 -20.75 2.60
C PRO A 82 5.18 -20.95 3.93
N SER A 83 4.10 -21.73 3.89
CA SER A 83 3.35 -22.08 5.10
C SER A 83 4.14 -23.06 5.94
N LYS A 84 4.33 -22.73 7.23
CA LYS A 84 5.00 -23.63 8.16
C LYS A 84 4.19 -24.91 8.35
N PRO A 85 4.79 -26.11 8.19
CA PRO A 85 4.07 -27.35 8.40
C PRO A 85 3.67 -27.52 9.88
N PRO A 86 2.54 -28.18 10.16
CA PRO A 86 2.16 -28.57 11.52
C PRO A 86 3.27 -29.31 12.28
N ARG A 87 3.33 -29.17 13.60
CA ARG A 87 4.38 -29.80 14.44
C ARG A 87 4.46 -31.32 14.27
N GLN A 88 3.36 -31.98 13.93
CA GLN A 88 3.24 -33.43 13.79
C GLN A 88 3.50 -33.92 12.35
N SER A 89 3.87 -33.03 11.44
CA SER A 89 4.15 -33.39 10.04
C SER A 89 5.40 -34.27 9.91
N ALA A 90 5.42 -35.08 8.84
CA ALA A 90 6.57 -35.90 8.48
C ALA A 90 7.86 -35.07 8.33
N HIS A 91 9.01 -35.67 8.64
CA HIS A 91 10.31 -34.98 8.58
C HIS A 91 10.60 -34.40 7.18
N SER A 92 10.22 -35.11 6.11
CA SER A 92 10.37 -34.63 4.73
C SER A 92 9.64 -33.31 4.47
N LEU A 93 8.47 -33.09 5.07
CA LEU A 93 7.73 -31.82 4.93
C LEU A 93 8.48 -30.65 5.60
N PHE A 94 9.20 -30.92 6.70
CA PHE A 94 10.06 -29.91 7.33
C PHE A 94 11.32 -29.62 6.53
N THR A 95 11.89 -30.61 5.85
CA THR A 95 13.04 -30.41 4.94
C THR A 95 12.63 -29.56 3.75
N ASN A 96 11.55 -29.91 3.06
CA ASN A 96 11.02 -29.14 1.93
C ASN A 96 10.68 -27.70 2.37
N TYR A 97 10.02 -27.53 3.52
CA TYR A 97 9.73 -26.20 4.06
C TYR A 97 10.99 -25.35 4.28
N LYS A 98 12.11 -25.94 4.71
CA LYS A 98 13.37 -25.20 4.88
C LYS A 98 13.97 -24.77 3.54
N GLU A 99 13.89 -25.64 2.54
CA GLU A 99 14.34 -25.33 1.18
C GLU A 99 13.49 -24.22 0.57
N ASP A 100 12.16 -24.33 0.67
CA ASP A 100 11.22 -23.30 0.23
C ASP A 100 11.46 -21.96 0.96
N LEU A 101 11.78 -22.00 2.26
CA LEU A 101 12.06 -20.79 3.04
C LEU A 101 13.36 -20.11 2.59
N LYS A 102 14.37 -20.92 2.24
CA LYS A 102 15.64 -20.42 1.68
C LYS A 102 15.39 -19.76 0.32
N GLN A 103 14.69 -20.45 -0.58
CA GLN A 103 14.34 -19.92 -1.90
C GLN A 103 13.54 -18.62 -1.78
N PHE A 104 12.52 -18.59 -0.92
CA PHE A 104 11.75 -17.39 -0.62
C PHE A 104 12.65 -16.22 -0.17
N SER A 105 13.65 -16.47 0.67
CA SER A 105 14.56 -15.42 1.14
C SER A 105 15.40 -14.83 0.01
N GLU A 106 15.85 -15.68 -0.92
CA GLU A 106 16.62 -15.29 -2.11
C GLU A 106 15.74 -14.48 -3.08
N ASP A 107 14.54 -14.98 -3.37
CA ASP A 107 13.56 -14.34 -4.24
C ASP A 107 13.13 -12.97 -3.70
N MET A 108 12.79 -12.88 -2.41
CA MET A 108 12.45 -11.61 -1.76
C MET A 108 13.61 -10.63 -1.77
N SER A 109 14.85 -11.11 -1.58
CA SER A 109 16.04 -10.26 -1.64
C SER A 109 16.22 -9.67 -3.04
N ALA A 110 16.11 -10.49 -4.09
CA ALA A 110 16.18 -10.05 -5.47
C ALA A 110 15.04 -9.08 -5.82
N PHE A 111 13.82 -9.39 -5.40
CA PHE A 111 12.63 -8.56 -5.61
C PHE A 111 12.79 -7.16 -4.98
N ARG A 112 13.24 -7.10 -3.72
CA ARG A 112 13.48 -5.82 -3.01
C ARG A 112 14.55 -4.97 -3.70
N LYS A 113 15.65 -5.59 -4.14
CA LYS A 113 16.71 -4.90 -4.90
C LYS A 113 16.16 -4.29 -6.19
N LYS A 114 15.37 -5.07 -6.95
CA LYS A 114 14.77 -4.60 -8.20
C LYS A 114 13.80 -3.44 -7.96
N ALA A 115 12.89 -3.60 -6.99
CA ALA A 115 11.91 -2.58 -6.66
C ALA A 115 12.55 -1.27 -6.18
N THR A 116 13.57 -1.36 -5.31
CA THR A 116 14.32 -0.20 -4.84
C THR A 116 15.04 0.49 -6.00
N ALA A 117 15.72 -0.28 -6.86
CA ALA A 117 16.44 0.27 -8.00
C ALA A 117 15.51 1.00 -8.98
N ILE A 118 14.32 0.44 -9.25
CA ILE A 118 13.34 1.09 -10.14
C ILE A 118 12.79 2.34 -9.47
N PHE A 119 12.40 2.27 -8.20
CA PHE A 119 11.88 3.40 -7.46
C PHE A 119 12.88 4.58 -7.44
N SER A 120 14.14 4.32 -7.13
CA SER A 120 15.18 5.37 -7.07
C SER A 120 15.55 5.96 -8.43
N ASN A 121 15.43 5.19 -9.51
CA ASN A 121 15.82 5.63 -10.86
C ASN A 121 14.63 6.16 -11.69
N THR A 122 13.43 6.19 -11.13
CA THR A 122 12.23 6.69 -11.83
C THR A 122 11.92 8.11 -11.36
N PRO A 123 12.27 9.16 -12.12
CA PRO A 123 12.00 10.54 -11.73
C PRO A 123 10.49 10.86 -11.69
N GLU A 124 9.66 10.13 -12.45
CA GLU A 124 8.20 10.30 -12.46
C GLU A 124 7.48 9.00 -12.10
N LEU A 125 7.17 8.82 -10.81
CA LEU A 125 6.35 7.70 -10.34
C LEU A 125 4.91 7.77 -10.88
N ARG A 126 4.48 8.93 -11.43
CA ARG A 126 3.14 9.15 -11.97
C ARG A 126 2.79 8.12 -13.05
N GLN A 127 3.73 7.67 -13.88
CA GLN A 127 3.44 6.65 -14.91
C GLN A 127 3.07 5.26 -14.33
N TYR A 128 3.46 4.99 -13.07
CA TYR A 128 3.17 3.72 -12.38
C TYR A 128 1.91 3.78 -11.52
N SER A 129 1.26 4.94 -11.44
CA SER A 129 0.08 5.19 -10.62
C SER A 129 -1.17 4.44 -11.10
N LEU A 130 -1.49 4.57 -12.39
CA LEU A 130 -2.58 3.85 -13.04
C LEU A 130 -2.37 2.34 -12.95
N LYS A 131 -1.13 1.89 -13.18
CA LYS A 131 -0.74 0.48 -13.01
C LYS A 131 -0.88 -0.02 -11.58
N LEU A 132 -0.82 0.88 -10.59
CA LEU A 132 -1.05 0.51 -9.19
C LEU A 132 -2.55 0.23 -8.96
N TYR A 133 -3.43 1.09 -9.45
CA TYR A 133 -4.87 0.86 -9.39
C TYR A 133 -5.26 -0.42 -10.12
N GLU A 134 -4.82 -0.60 -11.36
CA GLU A 134 -5.04 -1.83 -12.13
C GLU A 134 -4.59 -3.07 -11.33
N LYS A 135 -3.44 -2.98 -10.67
CA LYS A 135 -2.95 -4.08 -9.83
C LYS A 135 -3.85 -4.31 -8.61
N LEU A 136 -4.24 -3.26 -7.90
CA LEU A 136 -5.12 -3.36 -6.72
C LEU A 136 -6.49 -3.93 -7.08
N GLU A 137 -7.09 -3.48 -8.19
CA GLU A 137 -8.36 -3.99 -8.71
C GLU A 137 -8.25 -5.46 -9.15
N SER A 138 -7.15 -5.85 -9.81
CA SER A 138 -6.90 -7.26 -10.17
C SER A 138 -6.79 -8.17 -8.94
N LEU A 139 -6.43 -7.60 -7.79
CA LEU A 139 -6.36 -8.28 -6.51
C LEU A 139 -7.68 -8.17 -5.71
N GLY A 140 -8.71 -7.55 -6.29
CA GLY A 140 -10.04 -7.38 -5.70
C GLY A 140 -10.11 -6.28 -4.63
N PHE A 141 -9.28 -5.24 -4.73
CA PHE A 141 -9.41 -4.03 -3.92
C PHE A 141 -10.00 -2.91 -4.76
N GLU A 142 -11.19 -2.48 -4.38
CA GLU A 142 -11.87 -1.37 -5.04
C GLU A 142 -11.38 -0.03 -4.46
N ARG A 143 -11.27 0.98 -5.32
CA ARG A 143 -10.79 2.31 -4.95
C ARG A 143 -11.59 2.93 -3.81
N GLU A 144 -12.92 2.83 -3.88
CA GLU A 144 -13.86 3.37 -2.88
C GLU A 144 -13.73 2.74 -1.48
N ASN A 145 -13.12 1.57 -1.41
CA ASN A 145 -12.89 0.82 -0.17
C ASN A 145 -11.53 1.15 0.48
N MET A 146 -10.73 2.02 -0.15
CA MET A 146 -9.42 2.43 0.36
C MET A 146 -9.56 3.61 1.32
N LEU A 147 -9.04 3.45 2.52
CA LEU A 147 -8.96 4.52 3.51
C LEU A 147 -7.97 5.60 3.05
N VAL A 148 -8.35 6.84 3.28
CA VAL A 148 -7.55 8.02 2.94
C VAL A 148 -6.74 8.46 4.16
N PRO A 149 -5.41 8.59 4.07
CA PRO A 149 -4.61 9.11 5.16
C PRO A 149 -4.84 10.60 5.37
N ASP A 150 -4.77 11.05 6.62
CA ASP A 150 -4.61 12.48 6.90
C ASP A 150 -3.28 12.99 6.37
N ILE A 151 -3.13 14.31 6.18
CA ILE A 151 -1.91 14.96 5.65
C ILE A 151 -0.64 14.53 6.40
N LYS A 152 -0.74 14.29 7.73
CA LYS A 152 0.38 13.86 8.58
C LYS A 152 0.70 12.37 8.46
N GLN A 153 -0.27 11.58 7.99
CA GLN A 153 -0.16 10.13 7.80
C GLN A 153 0.20 9.77 6.37
N ALA A 154 -0.04 10.67 5.41
CA ALA A 154 0.25 10.44 4.00
C ALA A 154 1.75 10.25 3.76
N SER A 155 2.10 9.36 2.84
CA SER A 155 3.49 9.12 2.47
C SER A 155 4.08 10.33 1.76
N CYS A 156 5.17 10.91 2.28
CA CYS A 156 5.93 11.96 1.60
C CYS A 156 6.51 11.52 0.24
N ALA A 157 6.89 10.24 0.11
CA ALA A 157 7.52 9.72 -1.10
C ALA A 157 6.54 9.58 -2.27
N TYR A 158 5.25 9.43 -1.95
CA TYR A 158 4.15 9.42 -2.91
C TYR A 158 3.30 10.71 -2.83
N LYS A 159 3.66 11.66 -1.93
CA LYS A 159 2.95 12.93 -1.66
C LYS A 159 3.13 13.99 -2.73
N THR A 160 4.21 13.95 -3.51
CA THR A 160 4.45 14.89 -4.63
C THR A 160 3.36 14.83 -5.70
N LEU A 161 2.43 13.89 -5.63
CA LEU A 161 1.22 13.82 -6.47
C LEU A 161 -0.02 14.50 -5.88
N TYR A 162 0.01 14.84 -4.59
CA TYR A 162 -1.08 15.49 -3.85
C TYR A 162 -0.82 17.00 -3.64
N ASP A 163 0.44 17.42 -3.45
CA ASP A 163 0.78 18.81 -3.14
C ASP A 163 0.69 19.77 -4.37
N GLU A 164 0.71 19.27 -5.62
CA GLU A 164 0.45 20.09 -6.82
C GLU A 164 -0.99 20.62 -6.90
N PHE A 165 -1.89 20.17 -6.00
CA PHE A 165 -3.31 20.51 -6.01
C PHE A 165 -3.80 21.20 -4.72
N SER A 166 -2.89 21.55 -3.80
CA SER A 166 -3.21 22.29 -2.56
C SER A 166 -2.83 23.77 -2.63
N SER A 167 -2.56 24.32 -3.83
CA SER A 167 -2.20 25.73 -4.00
C SER A 167 -3.40 26.67 -4.24
N ASP A 168 -4.58 26.33 -3.74
CA ASP A 168 -5.67 27.29 -3.60
C ASP A 168 -6.21 27.22 -2.17
N GLU A 169 -6.23 28.40 -1.53
CA GLU A 169 -6.77 28.72 -0.20
C GLU A 169 -5.83 28.54 1.02
N GLU A 170 -4.70 29.26 1.02
CA GLU A 170 -4.45 30.14 2.17
C GLU A 170 -5.01 31.54 1.83
N GLU A 171 -6.30 31.75 2.05
CA GLU A 171 -6.81 33.11 2.23
C GLU A 171 -6.10 33.72 3.45
N SER A 172 -5.13 34.59 3.19
CA SER A 172 -4.52 35.45 4.20
C SER A 172 -5.63 36.17 4.99
N PRO A 173 -5.62 36.16 6.32
CA PRO A 173 -6.65 36.80 7.15
C PRO A 173 -6.66 38.34 7.07
N GLU A 174 -5.85 38.95 6.20
CA GLU A 174 -5.73 40.41 6.08
C GLU A 174 -6.82 41.12 5.27
N ASN A 175 -7.75 40.39 4.61
CA ASN A 175 -8.75 41.05 3.74
C ASN A 175 -10.15 41.24 4.36
N ARG A 176 -10.29 41.13 5.69
CA ARG A 176 -11.57 41.29 6.40
C ARG A 176 -12.00 42.71 6.77
N TYR A 177 -11.29 43.74 6.31
CA TYR A 177 -11.72 45.13 6.52
C TYR A 177 -11.60 45.96 5.24
N ARG A 178 -12.56 45.80 4.32
CA ARG A 178 -13.01 46.91 3.50
C ARG A 178 -14.35 47.38 4.05
N THR A 179 -14.26 48.43 4.86
CA THR A 179 -15.36 49.27 5.31
C THR A 179 -16.11 49.83 4.12
N TRP A 180 -17.44 49.81 4.22
CA TRP A 180 -18.35 50.54 3.36
C TRP A 180 -18.20 52.04 3.64
N GLU A 181 -17.86 52.82 2.62
CA GLU A 181 -18.16 54.26 2.53
C GLU A 181 -19.10 54.50 1.36
#